data_AF-A0A0D3D3T9-F1
#
_entry.id   AF-A0A0D3D3T9-F1
#
_cell.length_a   1.000
_cell.length_b   1.000
_cell.length_c   1.000
_cell.angle_alpha   90.00
_cell.angle_beta   90.00
_cell.angle_gamma   90.00
#
_symmetry.space_group_name_H-M   'P 1'
#
loop_
_entity.id
_entity.type
_entity.pdbx_description
1 polymer ?
#
loop_
_entity_poly.entity_id
_entity_poly.type
_entity_poly.pdbx_seq_one_letter_code
_entity_poly.pdbx_strand_id
1 'polypeptide(L)'
;MELKEERFMNIARIYTVPEFDAAYYGFKTRYPSAGKYLEEISEKEKWVRCWFPGDRYNIDTSSVVESTNIVFKDARKYSLIPLLDTIVKNCGLV
;
A
#
# COMPACT_ATOMS: atom_id res chain seq x y z
N MET A 1 12.39 -20.09 -2.73
CA MET A 1 11.02 -20.34 -2.22
C MET A 1 10.09 -19.13 -2.39
N GLU A 2 10.45 -18.11 -3.21
CA GLU A 2 9.76 -16.80 -3.22
C GLU A 2 8.90 -16.45 -4.45
N LEU A 3 8.84 -17.31 -5.48
CA LEU A 3 8.24 -16.95 -6.78
C LEU A 3 6.74 -16.59 -6.71
N LYS A 4 5.97 -17.19 -5.78
CA LYS A 4 4.52 -16.96 -5.67
C LYS A 4 4.19 -15.58 -5.08
N GLU A 5 4.96 -15.16 -4.07
CA GLU A 5 4.78 -13.90 -3.35
C GLU A 5 5.27 -12.75 -4.22
N GLU A 6 6.43 -12.91 -4.86
CA GLU A 6 6.95 -11.94 -5.82
C GLU A 6 5.95 -11.69 -6.97
N ARG A 7 5.40 -12.77 -7.56
CA ARG A 7 4.38 -12.65 -8.61
C ARG A 7 3.11 -11.96 -8.13
N PHE A 8 2.64 -12.29 -6.94
CA PHE A 8 1.50 -11.62 -6.33
C PHE A 8 1.75 -10.11 -6.18
N MET A 9 2.91 -9.74 -5.62
CA MET A 9 3.27 -8.33 -5.43
C MET A 9 3.42 -7.57 -6.75
N ASN A 10 3.97 -8.22 -7.79
CA ASN A 10 4.06 -7.63 -9.12
C ASN A 10 2.69 -7.38 -9.74
N ILE A 11 1.74 -8.30 -9.57
CA ILE A 11 0.36 -8.16 -10.06
C ILE A 11 -0.38 -7.04 -9.31
N ALA A 12 -0.24 -6.98 -7.98
CA ALA A 12 -0.87 -5.96 -7.13
C ALA A 12 -0.46 -4.52 -7.52
N ARG A 13 0.74 -4.35 -8.10
CA ARG A 13 1.30 -3.05 -8.48
C ARG A 13 0.94 -2.59 -9.90
N ILE A 14 0.26 -3.41 -10.69
CA ILE A 14 -0.11 -3.05 -12.06
C ILE A 14 -1.03 -1.82 -12.06
N TYR A 15 -0.76 -0.88 -12.98
CA TYR A 15 -1.42 0.43 -13.04
C TYR A 15 -2.72 0.43 -13.85
N THR A 16 -2.89 -0.53 -14.76
CA THR A 16 -4.05 -0.61 -15.64
C THR A 16 -4.86 -1.87 -15.39
N VAL A 17 -6.19 -1.74 -15.41
CA VAL A 17 -7.11 -2.87 -15.23
C VAL A 17 -6.89 -3.98 -16.27
N PRO A 18 -6.73 -3.67 -17.58
CA PRO A 18 -6.53 -4.72 -18.59
C PRO A 18 -5.26 -5.56 -18.38
N GLU A 19 -4.14 -4.92 -18.03
CA GLU A 19 -2.88 -5.63 -17.75
C GLU A 19 -3.01 -6.47 -16.48
N PHE A 20 -3.69 -5.94 -15.46
CA PHE A 20 -3.95 -6.66 -14.22
C PHE A 20 -4.77 -7.92 -14.49
N ASP A 21 -5.87 -7.82 -15.23
CA ASP A 21 -6.75 -8.95 -15.48
C ASP A 21 -6.03 -10.07 -16.26
N ALA A 22 -5.20 -9.71 -17.24
CA ALA A 22 -4.37 -10.67 -17.97
C ALA A 22 -3.35 -11.37 -17.07
N ALA A 23 -2.62 -10.61 -16.24
CA ALA A 23 -1.61 -11.16 -15.34
C ALA A 23 -2.24 -11.98 -14.20
N TYR A 24 -3.37 -11.52 -13.65
CA TYR A 24 -4.11 -12.20 -12.60
C TYR A 24 -4.73 -13.49 -13.10
N TYR A 25 -5.27 -13.52 -14.33
CA TYR A 25 -5.72 -14.77 -14.94
C TYR A 25 -4.58 -15.80 -15.01
N GLY A 26 -3.41 -15.42 -15.51
CA GLY A 26 -2.23 -16.29 -15.55
C GLY A 26 -1.79 -16.78 -14.17
N PHE A 27 -1.86 -15.91 -13.15
CA PHE A 27 -1.57 -16.27 -11.77
C PHE A 27 -2.56 -17.30 -11.22
N LYS A 28 -3.87 -17.10 -11.44
CA LYS A 28 -4.90 -18.05 -11.00
C LYS A 28 -4.76 -19.41 -11.67
N THR A 29 -4.44 -19.44 -12.97
CA THR A 29 -4.19 -20.70 -13.69
C THR A 29 -2.96 -21.43 -13.13
N ARG A 30 -1.91 -20.68 -12.74
CA ARG A 30 -0.68 -21.26 -12.21
C ARG A 30 -0.79 -21.69 -10.74
N TYR A 31 -1.54 -20.93 -9.94
CA TYR A 31 -1.71 -21.11 -8.50
C TYR A 31 -3.19 -21.11 -8.12
N PRO A 32 -3.97 -22.14 -8.51
CA PRO A 32 -5.43 -22.15 -8.37
C PRO A 32 -5.89 -22.03 -6.92
N SER A 33 -5.19 -22.64 -5.95
CA SER A 33 -5.53 -22.51 -4.53
C SER A 33 -5.35 -21.08 -4.01
N ALA A 34 -4.30 -20.38 -4.45
CA ALA A 34 -4.07 -18.98 -4.06
C ALA A 34 -5.07 -18.04 -4.73
N GLY A 35 -5.37 -18.28 -6.02
CA GLY A 35 -6.42 -17.57 -6.75
C GLY A 35 -7.78 -17.69 -6.08
N LYS A 36 -8.16 -18.92 -5.71
CA LYS A 36 -9.41 -19.19 -4.99
C LYS A 36 -9.45 -18.47 -3.64
N TYR A 37 -8.37 -18.57 -2.85
CA TYR A 37 -8.27 -17.86 -1.58
C TYR A 37 -8.49 -16.35 -1.75
N LEU A 38 -7.81 -15.72 -2.70
CA LEU A 38 -7.95 -14.28 -2.96
C LEU A 38 -9.36 -13.89 -3.37
N GLU A 39 -10.04 -14.71 -4.18
CA GLU A 39 -11.44 -14.47 -4.57
C GLU A 39 -12.45 -14.65 -3.42
N GLU A 40 -12.17 -15.55 -2.48
CA GLU A 40 -13.06 -15.82 -1.35
C GLU A 40 -12.91 -14.80 -0.21
N ILE A 41 -11.71 -14.26 0.00
CA ILE A 41 -11.38 -13.50 1.21
C ILE A 41 -11.12 -12.01 0.98
N SER A 42 -10.93 -11.57 -0.27
CA SER A 42 -10.46 -10.21 -0.54
C SER A 42 -11.19 -9.50 -1.68
N GLU A 43 -11.49 -8.23 -1.46
CA GLU A 43 -11.90 -7.29 -2.51
C GLU A 43 -10.64 -6.77 -3.21
N LYS A 44 -10.64 -6.75 -4.55
CA LYS A 44 -9.47 -6.34 -5.35
C LYS A 44 -9.06 -4.91 -5.06
N GLU A 45 -10.02 -4.05 -4.77
CA GLU A 45 -9.84 -2.64 -4.42
C GLU A 45 -8.94 -2.46 -3.19
N LYS A 46 -8.84 -3.45 -2.29
CA LYS A 46 -8.03 -3.34 -1.06
C LYS A 46 -6.54 -3.57 -1.27
N TRP A 47 -6.14 -4.22 -2.36
CA TRP A 47 -4.75 -4.65 -2.56
C TRP A 47 -4.24 -4.48 -3.99
N VAL A 48 -5.12 -4.26 -4.96
CA VAL A 48 -4.74 -3.98 -6.35
C VAL A 48 -4.77 -2.49 -6.61
N ARG A 49 -3.63 -1.95 -7.01
CA ARG A 49 -3.46 -0.52 -7.29
C ARG A 49 -4.42 0.02 -8.34
N CYS A 50 -4.61 -0.67 -9.46
CA CYS A 50 -5.49 -0.18 -10.54
C CYS A 50 -6.98 -0.16 -10.16
N TRP A 51 -7.38 -0.92 -9.15
CA TRP A 51 -8.75 -0.98 -8.62
C TRP A 51 -8.96 -0.07 -7.41
N PHE A 52 -7.90 0.49 -6.81
CA PHE A 52 -8.03 1.43 -5.72
C PHE A 52 -8.57 2.79 -6.24
N PRO A 53 -9.74 3.25 -5.77
CA PRO A 53 -10.36 4.48 -6.25
C PRO A 53 -9.76 5.75 -5.62
N GLY A 54 -9.08 5.64 -4.47
CA GLY A 54 -8.39 6.77 -3.85
C GLY A 54 -7.19 7.22 -4.69
N ASP A 55 -6.83 8.51 -4.60
CA ASP A 55 -5.83 9.15 -5.45
C ASP A 55 -4.59 8.28 -5.66
N ARG A 56 -4.49 7.68 -6.86
CA ARG A 56 -3.42 6.77 -7.30
C ARG A 56 -2.02 7.38 -7.18
N TYR A 57 -1.96 8.69 -7.04
CA TYR A 57 -0.73 9.47 -6.93
C TYR A 57 -0.33 9.76 -5.49
N ASN A 58 -1.24 9.71 -4.51
CA ASN A 58 -0.97 10.23 -3.17
C ASN A 58 -0.26 9.23 -2.23
N ILE A 59 -0.28 7.93 -2.57
CA ILE A 59 0.34 6.89 -1.73
C ILE A 59 1.86 6.80 -1.94
N ASP A 60 2.34 7.06 -3.17
CA ASP A 60 3.77 6.94 -3.52
C ASP A 60 4.46 8.28 -3.78
N THR A 61 3.75 9.41 -3.81
CA THR A 61 4.45 10.70 -3.83
C THR A 61 5.11 10.94 -2.49
N SER A 62 6.42 11.15 -2.54
CA SER A 62 7.21 11.61 -1.40
C SER A 62 6.64 12.89 -0.79
N SER A 63 5.71 13.61 -1.42
CA SER A 63 5.05 14.80 -0.84
C SER A 63 4.47 14.55 0.56
N VAL A 64 3.85 13.40 0.82
CA VAL A 64 3.32 13.06 2.15
C VAL A 64 4.47 12.82 3.12
N VAL A 65 5.47 12.04 2.70
CA VAL A 65 6.65 11.73 3.51
C VAL A 65 7.45 13.00 3.80
N GLU A 66 7.68 13.85 2.81
CA GLU A 66 8.42 15.11 2.87
C GLU A 66 7.67 16.17 3.67
N SER A 67 6.37 16.36 3.45
CA SER A 67 5.57 17.29 4.26
C SER A 67 5.53 16.85 5.73
N THR A 68 5.39 15.55 5.98
CA THR A 68 5.50 14.95 7.32
C THR A 68 6.90 15.18 7.91
N ASN A 69 7.95 14.94 7.12
CA ASN A 69 9.35 15.12 7.51
C ASN A 69 9.71 16.59 7.82
N ILE A 70 9.07 17.53 7.11
CA ILE A 70 9.15 18.98 7.36
C ILE A 70 8.42 19.33 8.66
N VAL A 71 7.18 18.89 8.83
CA VAL A 71 6.36 19.15 10.04
C VAL A 71 7.03 18.60 11.30
N PHE A 72 7.64 17.43 11.23
CA PHE A 72 8.31 16.78 12.36
C PHE A 72 9.83 17.00 12.39
N LYS A 73 10.37 17.94 11.60
CA LYS A 73 11.81 18.17 11.51
C LYS A 73 12.45 18.50 12.86
N ASP A 74 11.80 19.34 13.65
CA ASP A 74 12.27 19.70 14.99
C ASP A 74 11.87 18.67 16.04
N ALA A 75 10.73 17.99 15.83
CA ALA A 75 10.25 16.94 16.73
C ALA A 75 11.20 15.73 16.82
N ARG A 76 11.89 15.40 15.72
CA ARG A 76 12.88 14.31 15.65
C ARG A 76 14.15 14.56 16.47
N LYS A 77 14.40 15.79 16.93
CA LYS A 77 15.53 16.10 17.82
C LYS A 77 15.25 15.74 19.28
N TYR A 78 14.00 15.42 19.60
CA TYR A 78 13.60 15.02 20.95
C TYR A 78 13.74 13.51 21.16
N SER A 79 13.88 13.10 22.42
CA SER A 79 13.75 11.69 22.82
C SER A 79 12.34 11.17 22.51
N LEU A 80 12.18 9.84 22.45
CA LEU A 80 10.96 9.15 22.02
C LEU A 80 9.65 9.68 22.65
N ILE A 81 9.69 10.10 23.92
CA ILE A 81 8.51 10.58 24.66
C ILE A 81 8.03 11.95 24.12
N PRO A 82 8.87 13.01 24.04
CA PRO A 82 8.44 14.29 23.47
C PRO A 82 8.09 14.23 21.97
N LEU A 83 8.61 13.26 21.21
CA LEU A 83 8.16 13.01 19.83
C LEU A 83 6.69 12.54 19.80
N LEU A 84 6.31 11.60 20.69
CA LEU A 84 4.94 11.10 20.81
C LEU A 84 3.98 12.22 21.23
N ASP A 85 4.36 13.05 22.21
CA ASP A 85 3.55 14.22 22.62
C ASP A 85 3.33 15.20 21.47
N THR A 86 4.35 15.41 20.63
CA THR A 86 4.25 16.29 19.46
C THR A 86 3.33 15.72 18.39
N ILE A 87 3.34 14.40 18.17
CA ILE A 87 2.43 13.71 17.23
C ILE A 87 0.98 13.83 17.72
N VAL A 88 0.72 13.56 18.99
CA VAL A 88 -0.63 13.66 19.59
C VAL A 88 -1.18 15.08 19.45
N LYS A 89 -0.33 16.09 19.74
CA LYS A 89 -0.72 17.51 19.68
C LYS A 89 -0.96 18.01 18.26
N ASN A 90 -0.13 17.62 17.30
CA ASN A 90 -0.21 18.14 15.92
C ASN A 90 -1.21 17.38 15.04
N CYS A 91 -1.48 16.10 15.33
CA CYS A 91 -2.48 15.32 14.61
C CYS A 91 -3.91 15.48 15.19
N GLY A 92 -4.10 16.28 16.24
CA GLY A 92 -5.41 16.55 16.83
C GLY A 92 -6.05 15.30 17.46
N LEU A 93 -5.25 14.42 18.06
CA LEU A 93 -5.76 13.22 18.73
C LEU A 93 -6.28 13.50 20.16
N VAL A 94 -6.65 14.75 20.43
CA VAL A 94 -7.37 15.21 21.64
C VAL A 94 -8.42 16.23 21.22
#